data_AF-A0A1S2M3H0-F1
#
_entry.id   AF-A0A1S2M3H0-F1
#
_cell.length_a   1.000
_cell.length_b   1.000
_cell.length_c   1.000
_cell.angle_alpha   90.00
_cell.angle_beta   90.00
_cell.angle_gamma   90.00
#
_symmetry.space_group_name_H-M   'P 1'
#
loop_
_entity.id
_entity.type
_entity.pdbx_description
1 polymer ?
#
loop_
_entity_poly.entity_id
_entity_poly.type
_entity_poly.pdbx_seq_one_letter_code
_entity_poly.pdbx_strand_id
1 'polypeptide(L)'
;MFVYKYKRLMQDFINEVITVEDFERDYLNTFKNEIESMDNLLFEILNRVFEAVDCYWHECLPGQETAFEISEQQLRKEVSEALVKLNSY
;
A
#
# COMPACT_ATOMS: atom_id res chain seq x y z
N MET A 1 -14.22 -2.64 12.17
CA MET A 1 -13.22 -3.51 11.52
C MET A 1 -12.32 -2.62 10.67
N PHE A 2 -11.15 -2.27 11.22
CA PHE A 2 -10.17 -1.38 10.59
C PHE A 2 -9.72 -1.82 9.19
N VAL A 3 -9.77 -3.14 8.90
CA VAL A 3 -9.49 -3.72 7.57
C VAL A 3 -10.24 -3.00 6.44
N TYR A 4 -11.48 -2.54 6.67
CA TYR A 4 -12.23 -1.79 5.66
C TYR A 4 -11.56 -0.47 5.27
N LYS A 5 -10.89 0.21 6.21
CA LYS A 5 -10.15 1.45 5.93
C LYS A 5 -9.02 1.19 4.96
N TYR A 6 -8.25 0.13 5.17
CA TYR A 6 -7.18 -0.29 4.28
C TYR A 6 -7.72 -0.70 2.90
N LYS A 7 -8.76 -1.54 2.85
CA LYS A 7 -9.40 -1.95 1.58
C LYS A 7 -9.84 -0.73 0.77
N ARG A 8 -10.52 0.22 1.41
CA ARG A 8 -11.00 1.44 0.76
C ARG A 8 -9.83 2.28 0.25
N LEU A 9 -8.82 2.53 1.08
CA LEU A 9 -7.67 3.35 0.70
C LEU A 9 -6.88 2.74 -0.48
N MET A 10 -6.63 1.43 -0.44
CA MET A 10 -5.98 0.69 -1.53
C MET A 10 -6.82 0.74 -2.82
N GLN A 11 -8.14 0.59 -2.71
CA GLN A 11 -9.04 0.62 -3.86
C GLN A 11 -9.14 2.02 -4.48
N ASP A 12 -9.28 3.06 -3.66
CA ASP A 12 -9.30 4.45 -4.10
C ASP A 12 -7.98 4.80 -4.81
N PHE A 13 -6.84 4.31 -4.31
CA PHE A 13 -5.55 4.47 -4.97
C PHE A 13 -5.53 3.76 -6.33
N ILE A 14 -5.82 2.46 -6.40
CA ILE A 14 -5.81 1.67 -7.66
C ILE A 14 -6.73 2.28 -8.72
N ASN A 15 -7.89 2.79 -8.32
CA ASN A 15 -8.87 3.40 -9.21
C ASN A 15 -8.54 4.86 -9.58
N GLU A 16 -7.37 5.37 -9.20
CA GLU A 16 -6.91 6.74 -9.47
C GLU A 16 -7.84 7.82 -8.88
N VAL A 17 -8.59 7.47 -7.82
CA VAL A 17 -9.45 8.41 -7.08
C VAL A 17 -8.61 9.32 -6.20
N ILE A 18 -7.49 8.82 -5.70
CA ILE A 18 -6.48 9.58 -4.93
C ILE A 18 -5.11 9.50 -5.60
N THR A 19 -4.30 10.54 -5.37
CA THR A 19 -2.93 10.62 -5.86
C THR A 19 -2.00 9.68 -5.09
N VAL A 20 -0.78 9.47 -5.59
CA VAL A 20 0.24 8.70 -4.86
C VAL A 20 0.62 9.41 -3.57
N GLU A 21 0.75 10.74 -3.57
CA GLU A 21 1.10 11.51 -2.38
C GLU A 21 0.01 11.43 -1.30
N ASP A 22 -1.26 11.46 -1.71
CA ASP A 22 -2.40 11.24 -0.79
C ASP A 22 -2.39 9.83 -0.23
N PHE A 23 -2.14 8.83 -1.09
CA PHE A 23 -2.08 7.43 -0.66
C PHE A 23 -0.93 7.19 0.33
N GLU A 24 0.29 7.63 0.04
CA GLU A 24 1.45 7.48 0.93
C GLU A 24 1.17 8.08 2.31
N ARG A 25 0.72 9.34 2.33
CA ARG A 25 0.40 10.06 3.56
C ARG A 25 -0.65 9.32 4.38
N ASP A 26 -1.77 8.97 3.77
CA ASP A 26 -2.92 8.42 4.47
C ASP A 26 -2.67 6.96 4.88
N TYR A 27 -1.92 6.19 4.07
CA TYR A 27 -1.57 4.81 4.36
C TYR A 27 -0.59 4.73 5.52
N LEU A 28 0.51 5.49 5.46
CA LEU A 28 1.51 5.53 6.54
C LEU A 28 0.90 6.02 7.85
N ASN A 29 0.03 7.03 7.79
CA ASN A 29 -0.66 7.53 8.97
C ASN A 29 -1.61 6.47 9.56
N THR A 30 -2.34 5.74 8.73
CA THR A 30 -3.24 4.68 9.18
C THR A 30 -2.44 3.53 9.81
N PHE A 31 -1.37 3.09 9.16
CA PHE A 31 -0.53 1.97 9.61
C PHE A 31 0.20 2.27 10.93
N LYS A 32 0.79 3.46 11.06
CA LYS A 32 1.55 3.86 12.27
C LYS A 32 0.67 4.11 13.49
N ASN A 33 -0.59 4.51 13.30
CA ASN A 33 -1.51 4.81 14.39
C ASN A 33 -2.52 3.69 14.68
N GLU A 34 -2.37 2.53 14.04
CA GLU A 34 -3.28 1.42 14.30
C GLU A 34 -3.04 0.84 15.70
N ILE A 35 -4.12 0.71 16.46
CA ILE A 35 -4.12 0.24 17.85
C ILE A 35 -4.88 -1.08 18.00
N GLU A 36 -5.65 -1.48 17.00
CA GLU A 36 -6.34 -2.76 16.97
C GLU A 36 -5.31 -3.90 16.72
N SER A 37 -5.49 -5.02 17.43
CA SER A 37 -4.64 -6.20 17.23
C SER A 37 -4.86 -6.79 15.85
N MET A 38 -3.77 -7.00 15.11
CA MET A 38 -3.77 -7.74 13.84
C MET A 38 -3.25 -9.15 14.09
N ASP A 39 -3.78 -10.14 13.36
CA ASP A 39 -3.07 -11.41 13.24
C ASP A 39 -1.89 -11.27 12.28
N ASN A 40 -1.00 -12.27 12.29
CA ASN A 40 0.23 -12.24 11.51
C ASN A 40 -0.04 -12.17 10.01
N LEU A 41 -1.08 -12.83 9.51
CA LEU A 41 -1.38 -12.86 8.08
C LEU A 41 -1.83 -11.47 7.60
N LEU A 42 -2.71 -10.84 8.36
CA LEU A 42 -3.16 -9.48 8.09
C LEU A 42 -2.00 -8.49 8.17
N PHE A 43 -1.15 -8.60 9.19
CA PHE A 43 0.03 -7.76 9.32
C PHE A 43 0.98 -7.93 8.13
N GLU A 44 1.27 -9.16 7.70
CA GLU A 44 2.14 -9.42 6.54
C GLU A 44 1.59 -8.79 5.24
N ILE A 45 0.28 -8.86 5.01
CA ILE A 45 -0.36 -8.24 3.83
C ILE A 45 -0.19 -6.72 3.86
N LEU A 46 -0.49 -6.09 5.00
CA LEU A 46 -0.42 -4.64 5.15
C LEU A 46 1.01 -4.11 5.21
N ASN A 47 1.92 -4.88 5.81
CA ASN A 47 3.34 -4.52 5.91
C ASN A 47 4.01 -4.55 4.53
N ARG A 48 3.64 -5.46 3.64
CA ARG A 48 4.16 -5.46 2.26
C ARG A 48 3.83 -4.17 1.52
N VAL A 49 2.65 -3.60 1.73
CA VAL A 49 2.29 -2.30 1.16
C VAL A 49 3.03 -1.16 1.85
N PHE A 50 3.23 -1.24 3.16
CA PHE A 50 4.06 -0.28 3.89
C PHE A 50 5.49 -0.24 3.33
N GLU A 51 6.11 -1.39 3.11
CA GLU A 51 7.45 -1.50 2.51
C GLU A 51 7.49 -0.97 1.08
N ALA A 52 6.45 -1.26 0.27
CA ALA A 52 6.35 -0.72 -1.08
C ALA A 52 6.24 0.81 -1.09
N VAL A 53 5.47 1.38 -0.15
CA VAL A 53 5.38 2.84 0.05
C VAL A 53 6.74 3.41 0.48
N ASP A 54 7.45 2.75 1.41
CA ASP A 54 8.78 3.20 1.85
C ASP A 54 9.83 3.16 0.72
N CYS A 55 9.67 2.24 -0.24
CA CYS A 55 10.51 2.14 -1.42
C CYS A 55 10.07 3.07 -2.57
N TYR A 56 8.94 3.76 -2.48
CA TYR A 56 8.48 4.59 -3.59
C TYR A 56 9.38 5.82 -3.77
N TRP A 57 9.79 6.07 -5.02
CA TRP A 57 10.52 7.28 -5.38
C TRP A 57 9.93 7.91 -6.63
N HIS A 58 9.53 9.18 -6.54
CA HIS A 58 8.85 9.91 -7.62
C HIS A 58 9.68 10.04 -8.91
N GLU A 59 11.01 9.98 -8.85
CA GLU A 59 11.86 10.01 -10.05
C GLU A 59 12.18 8.60 -10.59
N CYS A 60 11.76 7.53 -9.90
CA CYS A 60 11.96 6.17 -10.36
C CYS A 60 11.00 5.87 -11.52
N LEU A 61 11.56 5.64 -12.71
CA LEU A 61 10.78 5.33 -13.90
C LEU A 61 10.52 3.81 -14.02
N PRO A 62 9.40 3.41 -14.65
CA PRO A 62 9.15 2.01 -14.96
C PRO A 62 10.29 1.33 -15.71
N GLY A 63 10.74 0.18 -15.23
CA GLY A 63 11.88 -0.57 -15.74
C GLY A 63 13.23 -0.18 -15.13
N GLN A 64 13.27 0.81 -14.23
CA GLN A 64 14.45 1.20 -13.46
C GLN A 64 14.33 0.81 -11.97
N GLU A 65 13.29 0.07 -11.60
CA GLU A 65 13.04 -0.29 -10.21
C GLU A 65 14.15 -1.16 -9.63
N THR A 66 14.43 -0.94 -8.36
CA THR A 66 15.36 -1.72 -7.56
C THR A 66 14.66 -2.29 -6.34
N ALA A 67 15.41 -2.95 -5.46
CA ALA A 67 14.88 -3.39 -4.17
C ALA A 67 14.57 -2.23 -3.20
N PHE A 68 15.02 -1.00 -3.50
CA PHE A 68 14.91 0.16 -2.60
C PHE A 68 14.16 1.34 -3.23
N GLU A 69 13.97 1.34 -4.54
CA GLU A 69 13.34 2.42 -5.29
C GLU A 69 12.37 1.81 -6.30
N ILE A 70 11.08 2.13 -6.18
CA ILE A 70 10.04 1.66 -7.08
C ILE A 70 9.28 2.83 -7.69
N SER A 71 8.82 2.63 -8.93
CA SER A 71 7.96 3.56 -9.64
C SER A 71 6.53 3.54 -9.09
N GLU A 72 5.74 4.57 -9.39
CA GLU A 72 4.31 4.58 -9.06
C GLU A 72 3.57 3.39 -9.68
N GLN A 73 3.96 2.98 -10.90
CA GLN A 73 3.37 1.83 -11.57
C GLN A 73 3.60 0.54 -10.79
N GLN A 74 4.83 0.33 -10.29
CA GLN A 74 5.13 -0.84 -9.48
C GLN A 74 4.45 -0.76 -8.10
N LEU A 75 4.37 0.43 -7.48
CA LEU A 75 3.61 0.63 -6.25
C LEU A 75 2.13 0.24 -6.43
N ARG A 76 1.48 0.70 -7.50
CA ARG A 76 0.08 0.33 -7.82
C ARG A 76 -0.10 -1.18 -7.99
N LYS A 77 0.89 -1.86 -8.57
CA LYS A 77 0.88 -3.32 -8.72
C LYS A 77 0.96 -4.02 -7.35
N GLU A 78 1.89 -3.63 -6.48
CA GLU A 78 2.02 -4.20 -5.13
C GLU A 78 0.74 -3.98 -4.32
N VAL A 79 0.15 -2.78 -4.39
CA VAL A 79 -1.14 -2.47 -3.73
C VAL A 79 -2.27 -3.33 -4.29
N SER A 80 -2.32 -3.55 -5.61
CA SER A 80 -3.30 -4.44 -6.22
C SER A 80 -3.16 -5.89 -5.74
N GLU A 81 -1.94 -6.42 -5.65
CA GLU A 81 -1.70 -7.78 -5.14
C GLU A 81 -2.11 -7.90 -3.67
N ALA A 82 -1.80 -6.90 -2.85
CA ALA A 82 -2.22 -6.86 -1.45
C ALA A 82 -3.74 -6.78 -1.30
N LEU A 83 -4.42 -5.97 -2.11
CA LEU A 83 -5.87 -5.86 -2.09
C LEU A 83 -6.57 -7.18 -2.44
N VAL A 84 -6.05 -7.93 -3.42
CA VAL A 84 -6.56 -9.27 -3.76
C VAL A 84 -6.44 -10.23 -2.58
N LYS A 85 -5.28 -10.26 -1.91
CA LYS A 85 -5.07 -11.07 -0.71
C LYS A 85 -6.00 -10.65 0.42
N LEU A 86 -6.11 -9.34 0.66
CA LEU A 86 -6.95 -8.76 1.71
C LEU A 86 -8.44 -9.02 1.47
N ASN A 87 -8.88 -9.13 0.22
CA ASN A 87 -10.26 -9.51 -0.13
C ASN A 87 -10.57 -10.99 0.09
N SER A 88 -9.53 -11.82 0.18
CA SER A 88 -9.64 -13.26 0.44
C SER A 88 -9.37 -13.61 1.91
N TYR A 89 -9.01 -12.62 2.73
CA TYR A 89 -8.89 -12.66 4.18
C TYR A 89 -10.26 -12.35 4.81
#